data_AF-A0AA88DZE8-F1
#
_entry.id   AF-A0AA88DZE8-F1
#
_cell.length_a   1.000
_cell.length_b   1.000
_cell.length_c   1.000
_cell.angle_alpha   90.00
_cell.angle_beta   90.00
_cell.angle_gamma   90.00
#
_symmetry.space_group_name_H-M   'P 1'
#
loop_
_entity.id
_entity.type
_entity.pdbx_description
1 polymer ?
#
loop_
_entity_poly.entity_id
_entity_poly.type
_entity_poly.pdbx_seq_one_letter_code
_entity_poly.pdbx_strand_id
1 'polypeptide(L)'
;MGYEDFVHSVIIKHKWRQFCAHPAEVVVPVVSIDEDTINQFYGLDDVEDLHTEYAANASAEWLENVCVADTTWTVSTQGKLTIPRANLTPQCKVWYHFLKTRLMPSTHIQTVSKDRVLLLDSIISGWPIDVGKIIFQGLGACAANKCGSLWFPSLITSLCANSGVPMFDTEE
;
A
#
# COMPACT_ATOMS: atom_id res chain seq x y z
N MET A 1 5.49 27.33 14.71
CA MET A 1 4.21 27.51 15.43
C MET A 1 3.16 26.76 14.64
N GLY A 2 2.69 25.58 15.06
CA GLY A 2 1.63 24.90 14.29
C GLY A 2 1.45 23.39 14.45
N TYR A 3 2.30 22.67 15.19
CA TYR A 3 2.06 21.24 15.47
C TYR A 3 1.34 21.02 16.82
N GLU A 4 1.70 21.77 17.85
CA GLU A 4 1.06 21.64 19.17
C GLU A 4 -0.43 21.95 19.13
N ASP A 5 -0.84 23.00 18.41
CA ASP A 5 -2.25 23.38 18.30
C ASP A 5 -3.09 22.33 17.57
N PHE A 6 -2.55 21.74 16.50
CA PHE A 6 -3.24 20.69 15.74
C PHE A 6 -3.41 19.42 16.59
N VAL A 7 -2.31 18.93 17.20
CA VAL A 7 -2.34 17.75 18.06
C VAL A 7 -3.28 17.96 19.25
N HIS A 8 -3.23 19.13 19.89
CA HIS A 8 -4.11 19.46 21.01
C HIS A 8 -5.60 19.53 20.58
N SER A 9 -5.89 20.06 19.39
CA SER A 9 -7.25 20.09 18.84
C SER A 9 -7.81 18.70 18.57
N VAL A 10 -7.00 17.77 18.07
CA VAL A 10 -7.37 16.37 17.83
C VAL A 10 -7.65 15.66 19.16
N ILE A 11 -6.77 15.82 20.16
CA ILE A 11 -6.92 15.22 21.49
C ILE A 11 -8.22 15.66 22.16
N ILE A 12 -8.56 16.96 22.07
CA ILE A 12 -9.82 17.50 22.63
C ILE A 12 -11.02 16.96 21.85
N LYS A 13 -10.99 17.05 20.52
CA LYS A 13 -12.11 16.65 19.64
C LYS A 13 -12.51 15.20 19.85
N HIS A 14 -11.54 14.32 20.03
CA HIS A 14 -11.77 12.88 20.18
C HIS A 14 -11.86 12.44 21.65
N LYS A 15 -11.87 13.38 22.61
CA LYS A 15 -11.88 13.11 24.06
C LYS A 15 -10.74 12.18 24.53
N TRP A 16 -9.62 12.18 23.81
CA TRP A 16 -8.45 11.34 24.11
C TRP A 16 -7.74 11.75 25.40
N ARG A 17 -8.15 12.85 26.05
CA ARG A 17 -7.70 13.19 27.40
C ARG A 17 -7.89 12.03 28.39
N GLN A 18 -8.93 11.20 28.24
CA GLN A 18 -9.12 10.00 29.08
C GLN A 18 -8.14 8.86 28.73
N PHE A 19 -7.77 8.72 27.45
CA PHE A 19 -6.75 7.78 27.00
C PHE A 19 -5.35 8.18 27.47
N CYS A 20 -5.04 9.48 27.45
CA CYS A 20 -3.78 10.03 27.93
C CYS A 20 -3.72 10.19 29.45
N ALA A 21 -4.86 10.13 30.15
CA ALA A 21 -4.90 10.46 31.58
C ALA A 21 -4.29 9.36 32.46
N HIS A 22 -4.43 8.07 32.15
CA HIS A 22 -3.81 6.95 32.88
C HIS A 22 -4.05 5.60 32.15
N PRO A 23 -3.06 4.99 31.48
CA PRO A 23 -2.92 3.55 31.50
C PRO A 23 -2.04 3.21 32.71
N ALA A 24 -2.64 2.73 33.79
CA ALA A 24 -1.91 2.47 35.04
C ALA A 24 -0.77 1.45 34.89
N GLU A 25 -0.70 0.69 33.80
CA GLU A 25 0.36 -0.32 33.58
C GLU A 25 0.48 -0.78 32.12
N VAL A 26 -0.06 -0.05 31.16
CA VAL A 26 0.02 -0.45 29.73
C VAL A 26 0.97 0.49 29.01
N VAL A 27 2.27 0.19 29.07
CA VAL A 27 3.21 0.66 28.05
C VAL A 27 2.83 -0.09 26.77
N VAL A 28 1.90 0.48 25.99
CA VAL A 28 1.59 -0.09 24.67
C VAL A 28 2.86 0.08 23.85
N PRO A 29 3.52 -1.01 23.40
CA PRO A 29 4.73 -0.87 22.63
C PRO A 29 4.42 -0.10 21.34
N VAL A 30 5.27 0.88 21.03
CA VAL A 30 5.14 1.63 19.78
C VAL A 30 5.52 0.70 18.64
N VAL A 31 4.56 0.41 17.77
CA VAL A 31 4.78 -0.39 16.57
C VAL A 31 5.28 0.55 15.48
N SER A 32 6.55 0.42 15.07
CA SER A 32 7.04 1.13 13.89
C SER A 32 6.41 0.51 12.65
N ILE A 33 5.85 1.36 11.80
CA ILE A 33 5.30 0.97 10.50
C ILE A 33 5.86 1.96 9.50
N ASP A 34 6.98 1.59 8.90
CA ASP A 34 7.71 2.33 7.88
C ASP A 34 8.26 1.36 6.83
N GLU A 35 8.80 1.91 5.76
CA GLU A 35 9.27 1.20 4.57
C GLU A 35 10.33 0.14 4.94
N ASP A 36 11.31 0.53 5.75
CA ASP A 36 12.41 -0.32 6.22
C ASP A 36 11.91 -1.46 7.12
N THR A 37 11.03 -1.14 8.07
CA THR A 37 10.44 -2.14 8.97
C THR A 37 9.65 -3.20 8.18
N ILE A 38 8.95 -2.79 7.12
CA ILE A 38 8.21 -3.71 6.25
C ILE A 38 9.17 -4.56 5.41
N ASN A 39 10.22 -3.96 4.84
CA ASN A 39 11.24 -4.71 4.09
C ASN A 39 11.94 -5.74 4.99
N GLN A 40 12.33 -5.34 6.20
CA GLN A 40 12.91 -6.24 7.20
C GLN A 40 11.95 -7.38 7.57
N PHE A 41 10.66 -7.09 7.73
CA PHE A 41 9.65 -8.12 8.04
C PHE A 41 9.58 -9.22 6.97
N TYR A 42 9.68 -8.84 5.70
CA TYR A 42 9.69 -9.78 4.59
C TYR A 42 11.08 -10.36 4.25
N GLY A 43 12.13 -9.92 4.95
CA GLY A 43 13.51 -10.33 4.67
C GLY A 43 14.01 -9.87 3.31
N LEU A 44 13.61 -8.67 2.88
CA LEU A 44 14.00 -8.06 1.61
C LEU A 44 15.28 -7.26 1.77
N ASP A 45 16.10 -7.28 0.72
CA ASP A 45 17.33 -6.48 0.65
C ASP A 45 17.00 -4.99 0.49
N ASP A 46 17.89 -4.14 1.01
CA ASP A 46 17.87 -2.71 0.73
C ASP A 46 18.29 -2.46 -0.73
N VAL A 47 17.43 -1.78 -1.49
CA VAL A 47 17.62 -1.56 -2.92
C VAL A 47 17.37 -0.11 -3.28
N GLU A 48 18.11 0.40 -4.25
CA GLU A 48 17.82 1.69 -4.86
C GLU A 48 16.53 1.58 -5.69
N ASP A 49 15.43 2.14 -5.18
CA ASP A 49 14.11 2.07 -5.80
C ASP A 49 14.05 2.85 -7.13
N LEU A 50 14.20 2.12 -8.25
CA LEU A 50 14.08 2.69 -9.59
C LEU A 50 12.62 2.87 -10.05
N HIS A 51 11.68 2.19 -9.39
CA HIS A 51 10.27 2.25 -9.80
C HIS A 51 9.65 3.62 -9.53
N THR A 52 9.96 4.26 -8.40
CA THR A 52 9.36 5.57 -8.06
C THR A 52 9.67 6.63 -9.10
N GLU A 53 10.94 6.75 -9.52
CA GLU A 53 11.34 7.74 -10.54
C GLU A 53 10.71 7.41 -11.90
N TYR A 54 10.74 6.14 -12.29
CA TYR A 54 10.09 5.69 -13.51
C TYR A 54 8.59 6.02 -13.53
N ALA A 55 7.88 5.68 -12.45
CA ALA A 55 6.44 5.87 -12.37
C ALA A 55 6.06 7.36 -12.43
N ALA A 56 6.87 8.23 -11.84
CA ALA A 56 6.70 9.69 -11.88
C ALA A 56 6.90 10.25 -13.29
N ASN A 57 7.86 9.71 -14.04
CA ASN A 57 8.19 10.15 -15.40
C ASN A 57 7.42 9.40 -16.49
N ALA A 58 6.48 8.54 -16.11
CA ALA A 58 5.84 7.63 -17.04
C ALA A 58 4.89 8.26 -18.04
N SER A 59 5.24 8.13 -19.32
CA SER A 59 4.34 8.46 -20.43
C SER A 59 3.25 7.39 -20.61
N ALA A 60 2.18 7.73 -21.32
CA ALA A 60 1.08 6.81 -21.59
C ALA A 60 1.43 5.73 -22.64
N GLU A 61 2.60 5.81 -23.28
CA GLU A 61 2.97 4.95 -24.43
C GLU A 61 3.62 3.61 -24.03
N TRP A 62 3.87 3.37 -22.73
CA TRP A 62 4.63 2.21 -22.23
C TRP A 62 3.83 0.90 -22.09
N LEU A 63 2.81 0.70 -22.93
CA LEU A 63 1.97 -0.50 -22.85
C LEU A 63 2.59 -1.73 -23.53
N GLU A 64 3.64 -1.57 -24.34
CA GLU A 64 4.15 -2.63 -25.24
C GLU A 64 4.59 -3.90 -24.51
N ASN A 65 5.23 -3.78 -23.35
CA ASN A 65 5.73 -4.93 -22.60
C ASN A 65 4.65 -5.59 -21.73
N VAL A 66 3.59 -4.84 -21.38
CA VAL A 66 2.60 -5.25 -20.38
C VAL A 66 1.29 -5.72 -21.02
N CYS A 67 0.97 -5.22 -22.22
CA CYS A 67 -0.31 -5.41 -22.89
C CYS A 67 -0.13 -5.94 -24.31
N VAL A 68 -1.22 -6.51 -24.85
CA VAL A 68 -1.30 -6.83 -26.28
C VAL A 68 -1.29 -5.56 -27.13
N ALA A 69 -0.85 -5.68 -28.38
CA ALA A 69 -0.85 -4.59 -29.35
C ALA A 69 -2.22 -3.89 -29.45
N ASP A 70 -2.20 -2.60 -29.78
CA ASP A 70 -3.37 -1.72 -29.93
C ASP A 70 -4.19 -1.48 -28.64
N THR A 71 -3.64 -1.83 -27.47
CA THR A 71 -4.27 -1.48 -26.20
C THR A 71 -4.21 0.03 -25.96
N THR A 72 -5.36 0.63 -25.65
CA THR A 72 -5.47 2.06 -25.37
C THR A 72 -5.92 2.32 -23.94
N TRP A 73 -5.47 3.45 -23.39
CA TRP A 73 -5.94 3.92 -22.10
C TRP A 73 -7.40 4.38 -22.18
N THR A 74 -8.14 4.06 -21.12
CA THR A 74 -9.49 4.56 -20.87
C THR A 74 -9.49 5.38 -19.60
N VAL A 75 -10.33 6.41 -19.54
CA VAL A 75 -10.51 7.21 -18.33
C VAL A 75 -11.69 6.63 -17.56
N SER A 76 -11.44 6.18 -16.34
CA SER A 76 -12.48 5.71 -15.43
C SER A 76 -13.42 6.85 -15.00
N THR A 77 -14.57 6.50 -14.41
CA THR A 77 -15.52 7.48 -13.85
C THR A 77 -14.90 8.38 -12.78
N GLN A 78 -13.77 7.98 -12.18
CA GLN A 78 -13.02 8.74 -11.19
C GLN A 78 -11.87 9.56 -11.82
N GLY A 79 -11.81 9.68 -13.15
CA GLY A 79 -10.76 10.42 -13.85
C GLY A 79 -9.40 9.70 -13.91
N LYS A 80 -9.32 8.45 -13.41
CA LYS A 80 -8.07 7.67 -13.41
C LYS A 80 -7.90 6.91 -14.73
N LEU A 81 -6.68 6.90 -15.26
CA LEU A 81 -6.31 6.11 -16.42
C LEU A 81 -6.31 4.62 -16.07
N THR A 82 -6.99 3.83 -16.90
CA THR A 82 -7.12 2.38 -16.76
C THR A 82 -7.06 1.67 -18.11
N ILE A 83 -6.70 0.39 -18.11
CA ILE A 83 -6.84 -0.51 -19.26
C ILE A 83 -7.72 -1.71 -18.90
N PRO A 84 -8.33 -2.39 -19.88
CA PRO A 84 -8.98 -3.68 -19.64
C PRO A 84 -7.97 -4.73 -19.18
N ARG A 85 -8.26 -5.45 -18.10
CA ARG A 85 -7.43 -6.57 -17.61
C ARG A 85 -7.26 -7.66 -18.67
N ALA A 86 -8.26 -7.84 -19.54
CA ALA A 86 -8.22 -8.80 -20.63
C ALA A 86 -7.04 -8.55 -21.58
N ASN A 87 -6.60 -7.29 -21.71
CA ASN A 87 -5.56 -6.86 -22.62
C ASN A 87 -4.14 -7.06 -22.06
N LEU A 88 -3.98 -7.43 -20.79
CA LEU A 88 -2.67 -7.83 -20.27
C LEU A 88 -2.15 -9.06 -21.01
N THR A 89 -0.83 -9.11 -21.26
CA THR A 89 -0.16 -10.32 -21.78
C THR A 89 -0.35 -11.50 -20.79
N PRO A 90 -0.24 -12.76 -21.24
CA PRO A 90 -0.37 -13.92 -20.35
C PRO A 90 0.58 -13.89 -19.15
N GLN A 91 1.84 -13.48 -19.35
CA GLN A 91 2.83 -13.33 -18.28
C GLN A 91 2.42 -12.24 -17.28
N CYS A 92 1.99 -11.08 -17.76
CA CYS A 92 1.54 -9.99 -16.91
C CYS A 92 0.26 -10.34 -16.13
N LYS A 93 -0.62 -11.20 -16.66
CA LYS A 93 -1.80 -11.69 -15.91
C LYS A 93 -1.44 -12.50 -14.67
N VAL A 94 -0.36 -13.29 -14.74
CA VAL A 94 0.14 -14.08 -13.60
C VAL A 94 0.69 -13.13 -12.53
N TRP A 95 1.60 -12.24 -12.91
CA TRP A 95 2.17 -11.24 -11.99
C TRP A 95 1.12 -10.28 -11.44
N TYR A 96 0.12 -9.94 -12.24
CA TYR A 96 -0.98 -9.10 -11.80
C TYR A 96 -1.80 -9.75 -10.69
N HIS A 97 -1.98 -11.08 -10.72
CA HIS A 97 -2.67 -11.78 -9.64
C HIS A 97 -1.94 -11.59 -8.30
N PHE A 98 -0.62 -11.72 -8.31
CA PHE A 98 0.22 -11.45 -7.14
C PHE A 98 0.12 -9.98 -6.71
N LEU A 99 0.34 -9.05 -7.64
CA LEU A 99 0.31 -7.62 -7.37
C LEU A 99 -1.02 -7.18 -6.75
N LYS A 100 -2.16 -7.59 -7.32
CA LYS A 100 -3.50 -7.17 -6.85
C LYS A 100 -3.93 -7.80 -5.53
N THR A 101 -3.18 -8.77 -5.01
CA THR A 101 -3.49 -9.45 -3.74
C THR A 101 -2.48 -9.12 -2.65
N ARG A 102 -1.22 -8.85 -3.00
CA ARG A 102 -0.13 -8.70 -2.03
C ARG A 102 0.56 -7.35 -2.01
N LEU A 103 0.53 -6.57 -3.10
CA LEU A 103 1.28 -5.31 -3.20
C LEU A 103 0.38 -4.08 -3.31
N MET A 104 -0.55 -4.10 -4.27
CA MET A 104 -1.52 -3.01 -4.47
C MET A 104 -2.94 -3.59 -4.58
N PRO A 105 -3.56 -3.96 -3.44
CA PRO A 105 -4.88 -4.58 -3.42
C PRO A 105 -5.91 -3.85 -4.26
N SER A 106 -6.73 -4.60 -5.02
CA SER A 106 -7.78 -4.03 -5.87
C SER A 106 -9.02 -4.91 -5.89
N THR A 107 -10.17 -4.29 -5.66
CA THR A 107 -11.49 -4.91 -5.81
C THR A 107 -11.98 -4.87 -7.26
N HIS A 108 -11.41 -4.01 -8.11
CA HIS A 108 -11.77 -3.96 -9.53
C HIS A 108 -11.26 -5.20 -10.27
N ILE A 109 -12.17 -5.90 -10.94
CA ILE A 109 -11.89 -7.18 -11.60
C ILE A 109 -11.61 -6.99 -13.10
N GLN A 110 -12.24 -5.99 -13.71
CA GLN A 110 -12.26 -5.81 -15.16
C GLN A 110 -11.15 -4.90 -15.67
N THR A 111 -10.66 -3.97 -14.84
CA THR A 111 -9.70 -2.93 -15.26
C THR A 111 -8.48 -2.89 -14.35
N VAL A 112 -7.39 -2.37 -14.91
CA VAL A 112 -6.10 -2.18 -14.23
C VAL A 112 -5.73 -0.70 -14.32
N SER A 113 -5.39 -0.08 -13.19
CA SER A 113 -5.00 1.34 -13.13
C SER A 113 -3.58 1.57 -13.64
N LYS A 114 -3.29 2.81 -14.08
CA LYS A 114 -1.94 3.21 -14.52
C LYS A 114 -0.85 2.78 -13.55
N ASP A 115 -0.97 3.12 -12.27
CA ASP A 115 0.04 2.77 -11.26
C ASP A 115 0.35 1.26 -11.21
N ARG A 116 -0.68 0.41 -11.37
CA ARG A 116 -0.50 -1.05 -11.36
C ARG A 116 0.10 -1.57 -12.66
N VAL A 117 -0.19 -0.92 -13.79
CA VAL A 117 0.45 -1.26 -15.07
C VAL A 117 1.93 -0.90 -15.03
N LEU A 118 2.29 0.27 -14.48
CA LEU A 118 3.68 0.69 -14.34
C LEU A 118 4.46 -0.23 -13.40
N LEU A 119 3.85 -0.61 -12.27
CA LEU A 119 4.47 -1.56 -11.36
C LEU A 119 4.64 -2.95 -12.01
N LEU A 120 3.68 -3.40 -12.83
CA LEU A 120 3.85 -4.62 -13.62
C LEU A 120 5.03 -4.52 -14.58
N ASP A 121 5.19 -3.39 -15.26
CA ASP A 121 6.32 -3.20 -16.19
C ASP A 121 7.65 -3.28 -15.46
N SER A 122 7.79 -2.63 -14.29
CA SER A 122 9.00 -2.72 -13.46
C SER A 122 9.29 -4.16 -12.99
N ILE A 123 8.25 -4.91 -12.60
CA ILE A 123 8.39 -6.32 -12.19
C ILE A 123 8.86 -7.19 -13.36
N ILE A 124 8.24 -7.03 -14.54
CA ILE A 124 8.58 -7.83 -15.73
C ILE A 124 9.97 -7.48 -16.26
N SER A 125 10.35 -6.21 -16.16
CA SER A 125 11.67 -5.71 -16.55
C SER A 125 12.78 -6.05 -15.54
N GLY A 126 12.42 -6.61 -14.38
CA GLY A 126 13.37 -7.02 -13.35
C GLY A 126 14.06 -5.84 -12.66
N TRP A 127 13.42 -4.69 -12.60
CA TRP A 127 14.01 -3.53 -11.96
C TRP A 127 13.96 -3.65 -10.42
N PRO A 128 14.94 -3.07 -9.71
CA PRO A 128 14.86 -2.96 -8.26
C PRO A 128 13.63 -2.14 -7.86
N ILE A 129 12.86 -2.67 -6.93
CA ILE A 129 11.61 -2.09 -6.43
C ILE A 129 11.64 -2.18 -4.91
N ASP A 130 11.38 -1.06 -4.25
CA ASP A 130 11.13 -1.05 -2.81
C ASP A 130 9.68 -1.48 -2.51
N VAL A 131 9.54 -2.73 -2.05
CA VAL A 131 8.25 -3.33 -1.71
C VAL A 131 7.66 -2.70 -0.44
N GLY A 132 8.50 -2.43 0.56
CA GLY A 132 8.13 -1.82 1.82
C GLY A 132 7.48 -0.47 1.61
N LYS A 133 8.06 0.35 0.74
CA LYS A 133 7.51 1.63 0.30
C LYS A 133 6.15 1.52 -0.38
N ILE A 134 5.98 0.57 -1.31
CA ILE A 134 4.68 0.34 -1.98
C ILE A 134 3.60 -0.03 -0.95
N ILE A 135 3.91 -0.93 -0.03
CA ILE A 135 2.98 -1.37 1.02
C ILE A 135 2.69 -0.22 1.98
N PHE A 136 3.70 0.55 2.39
CA PHE A 136 3.57 1.70 3.27
C PHE A 136 2.66 2.78 2.67
N GLN A 137 2.83 3.10 1.39
CA GLN A 137 1.94 4.00 0.65
C GLN A 137 0.51 3.45 0.60
N GLY A 138 0.35 2.15 0.38
CA GLY A 138 -0.95 1.47 0.42
C GLY A 138 -1.63 1.54 1.80
N LEU A 139 -0.86 1.39 2.88
CA LEU A 139 -1.34 1.57 4.26
C LEU A 139 -1.79 3.00 4.51
N GLY A 140 -1.01 4.00 4.07
CA GLY A 140 -1.40 5.41 4.16
C GLY A 140 -2.69 5.71 3.40
N ALA A 141 -2.84 5.19 2.19
CA ALA A 141 -4.06 5.31 1.40
C ALA A 141 -5.25 4.63 2.11
N CYS A 142 -5.05 3.45 2.70
CA CYS A 142 -6.07 2.76 3.48
C CYS A 142 -6.51 3.57 4.71
N ALA A 143 -5.56 4.10 5.47
CA ALA A 143 -5.84 4.91 6.67
C ALA A 143 -6.62 6.19 6.36
N ALA A 144 -6.39 6.79 5.18
CA ALA A 144 -7.15 7.95 4.72
C ALA A 144 -8.60 7.62 4.32
N ASN A 145 -8.90 6.36 3.98
CA ASN A 145 -10.22 5.93 3.54
C ASN A 145 -11.15 5.63 4.72
N LYS A 146 -12.10 6.54 5.01
CA LYS A 146 -13.01 6.46 6.16
C LYS A 146 -13.96 5.25 6.20
N CYS A 147 -14.15 4.55 5.08
CA CYS A 147 -15.07 3.42 4.94
C CYS A 147 -14.41 2.19 4.29
N GLY A 148 -13.08 2.07 4.35
CA GLY A 148 -12.32 1.00 3.69
C GLY A 148 -11.99 -0.18 4.62
N SER A 149 -11.87 -1.37 4.03
CA SER A 149 -11.24 -2.52 4.68
C SER A 149 -9.73 -2.30 4.82
N LEU A 150 -9.12 -2.84 5.88
CA LEU A 150 -7.65 -2.89 6.00
C LEU A 150 -7.07 -3.72 4.85
N TRP A 151 -6.12 -3.15 4.11
CA TRP A 151 -5.50 -3.82 2.95
C TRP A 151 -4.48 -4.87 3.36
N PHE A 152 -3.80 -4.68 4.50
CA PHE A 152 -2.75 -5.56 4.98
C PHE A 152 -2.96 -5.97 6.45
N PRO A 153 -4.13 -6.55 6.82
CA PRO A 153 -4.45 -6.84 8.21
C PRO A 153 -3.48 -7.84 8.84
N SER A 154 -3.06 -8.87 8.09
CA SER A 154 -2.07 -9.85 8.56
C SER A 154 -0.71 -9.22 8.86
N LEU A 155 -0.21 -8.35 7.99
CA LEU A 155 1.04 -7.63 8.22
C LEU A 155 0.94 -6.76 9.47
N ILE A 156 -0.13 -5.98 9.61
CA ILE A 156 -0.35 -5.12 10.78
C ILE A 156 -0.37 -5.98 12.06
N THR A 157 -1.13 -7.07 12.06
CA THR A 157 -1.20 -7.99 13.21
C THR A 157 0.16 -8.58 13.56
N SER A 158 0.93 -9.02 12.56
CA SER A 158 2.27 -9.57 12.78
C SER A 158 3.25 -8.51 13.29
N LEU A 159 3.22 -7.28 12.78
CA LEU A 159 4.05 -6.19 13.29
C LEU A 159 3.70 -5.85 14.75
N CYS A 160 2.41 -5.80 15.09
CA CYS A 160 1.97 -5.62 16.49
C CYS A 160 2.50 -6.74 17.39
N ALA A 161 2.36 -8.00 16.96
CA ALA A 161 2.85 -9.15 17.72
C ALA A 161 4.38 -9.10 17.90
N ASN A 162 5.13 -8.74 16.85
CA ASN A 162 6.59 -8.62 16.91
C ASN A 162 7.05 -7.48 17.85
N SER A 163 6.24 -6.43 18.01
CA SER A 163 6.50 -5.36 18.97
C SER A 163 6.08 -5.71 20.41
N GLY A 164 5.52 -6.90 20.65
CA GLY A 164 5.08 -7.34 21.98
C GLY A 164 3.72 -6.78 22.38
N VAL A 165 2.88 -6.37 21.44
CA VAL A 165 1.48 -5.99 21.72
C VAL A 165 0.73 -7.24 22.19
N PRO A 166 0.01 -7.19 23.33
CA PRO A 166 -0.82 -8.30 23.78
C PRO A 166 -1.87 -8.66 22.74
N MET A 167 -1.88 -9.92 22.31
CA MET A 167 -2.93 -10.47 21.46
C MET A 167 -4.02 -11.03 22.36
N PHE A 168 -5.21 -10.45 22.29
CA PHE A 168 -6.38 -11.01 22.97
C PHE A 168 -7.05 -12.00 22.00
N ASP A 169 -7.22 -13.24 22.43
CA ASP A 169 -8.09 -14.16 21.71
C ASP A 169 -9.51 -13.59 21.79
N THR A 170 -10.06 -13.20 20.64
CA THR A 170 -11.50 -13.00 20.53
C THR A 170 -12.16 -14.37 20.56
N GLU A 171 -12.38 -14.91 21.76
CA GLU A 171 -13.38 -15.95 22.02
C GLU A 171 -14.75 -15.29 22.21
N GLU A 172 -15.54 -15.26 21.13
CA GLU A 172 -16.95 -15.71 21.02
C GLU A 172 -17.59 -15.23 19.70
#